data_AF-A0A821PNF4-F1
#
_entry.id   AF-A0A821PNF4-F1
#
_cell.length_a   1.000
_cell.length_b   1.000
_cell.length_c   1.000
_cell.angle_alpha   90.00
_cell.angle_beta   90.00
_cell.angle_gamma   90.00
#
_symmetry.space_group_name_H-M   'P 1'
#
loop_
_entity.id
_entity.type
_entity.pdbx_description
1 polymer ?
#
loop_
_entity_poly.entity_id
_entity_poly.type
_entity_poly.pdbx_seq_one_letter_code
_entity_poly.pdbx_strand_id
1 'polypeptide(L)'
;MNELCRVNNIIFIMADVYGVFSRCFVDCGQDPFTVYDKDGEQLKEVFINHVSPEGIVTVAGDERHPFQDGDIVLFRELVGLEHLNQC
;
A
#
# COMPACT_ATOMS: atom_id res chain seq x y z
N MET A 1 2.95 18.38 26.36
CA MET A 1 2.79 18.82 24.96
C MET A 1 2.10 17.75 24.12
N ASN A 2 2.65 16.54 23.98
CA ASN A 2 2.00 15.47 23.20
C ASN A 2 0.53 15.22 23.60
N GLU A 3 0.24 15.13 24.90
CA GLU A 3 -1.12 14.91 25.40
C GLU A 3 -2.10 16.01 24.93
N LEU A 4 -1.68 17.28 24.96
CA LEU A 4 -2.48 18.40 24.44
C LEU A 4 -2.74 18.26 22.94
N CYS A 5 -1.74 17.88 22.16
CA CYS A 5 -1.91 17.64 20.72
C CYS A 5 -2.88 16.47 20.48
N ARG A 6 -2.69 15.36 21.21
CA ARG A 6 -3.48 14.13 21.09
C ARG A 6 -4.96 14.36 21.38
N VAL A 7 -5.32 15.07 22.45
CA VAL A 7 -6.74 15.35 22.79
C VAL A 7 -7.41 16.33 21.82
N ASN A 8 -6.64 17.10 21.04
CA ASN A 8 -7.14 18.02 20.03
C ASN A 8 -6.99 17.47 18.60
N ASN A 9 -6.61 16.20 18.44
CA ASN A 9 -6.35 15.54 17.15
C ASN A 9 -5.34 16.28 16.26
N ILE A 10 -4.29 16.82 16.89
CA ILE A 10 -3.17 17.47 16.22
C ILE A 10 -2.01 16.46 16.16
N ILE A 11 -1.43 16.28 14.97
CA ILE A 11 -0.25 15.43 14.79
C ILE A 11 0.93 16.02 15.55
N PHE A 12 1.63 15.19 16.32
CA PHE A 12 2.79 15.59 17.11
C PHE A 12 4.03 14.80 16.70
N ILE A 13 5.15 15.51 16.50
CA ILE A 13 6.45 14.93 16.19
C ILE A 13 7.47 15.50 17.17
N MET A 14 8.27 14.63 17.79
CA MET A 14 9.38 14.98 18.66
C MET A 14 10.66 14.37 18.13
N ALA A 15 11.73 15.15 18.12
CA ALA A 15 13.08 14.67 17.81
C ALA A 15 14.08 15.30 18.78
N ASP A 16 14.89 14.46 19.44
CA ASP A 16 15.96 14.90 20.35
C ASP A 16 17.30 14.30 19.92
N VAL A 17 18.39 15.04 20.14
CA VAL A 17 19.76 14.62 19.83
C VAL A 17 20.64 14.76 21.08
N TYR A 18 21.37 13.69 21.41
CA TYR A 18 22.31 13.60 22.54
C TYR A 18 23.68 13.12 22.02
N GLY A 19 24.47 14.06 21.46
CA GLY A 19 25.76 13.72 20.83
C GLY A 19 25.56 12.84 19.60
N VAL A 20 26.11 11.61 19.63
CA VAL A 20 25.99 10.63 18.53
C VAL A 20 24.70 9.80 18.59
N PHE A 21 23.87 10.01 19.61
CA PHE A 21 22.59 9.32 19.76
C PHE A 21 21.44 10.28 19.46
N SER A 22 20.33 9.74 18.95
CA SER A 22 19.10 10.51 18.75
C SER A 22 17.88 9.63 18.97
N ARG A 23 16.73 10.28 19.17
CA ARG A 23 15.42 9.63 19.19
C ARG A 23 14.41 10.47 18.41
N CYS A 24 13.50 9.79 17.71
CA CYS A 24 12.32 10.40 17.13
C CYS A 24 11.07 9.69 17.65
N PHE A 25 9.97 10.43 17.77
CA PHE A 25 8.67 9.93 18.16
C PHE A 25 7.59 10.64 17.34
N VAL A 26 6.60 9.88 16.89
CA VAL A 26 5.47 10.36 16.10
C VAL A 26 4.18 9.88 16.73
N ASP A 27 3.24 10.81 16.94
CA ASP A 27 1.88 10.56 17.37
C ASP A 27 0.92 11.16 16.34
N CYS A 28 0.19 10.32 15.62
CA CYS A 28 -0.72 10.73 14.55
C CYS A 28 -2.12 11.15 15.03
N GLY A 29 -2.31 11.36 16.34
CA GLY A 29 -3.60 11.75 16.92
C GLY A 29 -4.39 10.57 17.47
N GLN A 30 -5.66 10.83 17.83
CA GLN A 30 -6.58 9.79 18.32
C GLN A 30 -7.45 9.20 17.21
N ASP A 31 -7.77 10.02 16.20
CA ASP A 31 -8.57 9.55 15.08
C ASP A 31 -7.75 8.62 14.18
N PRO A 32 -8.41 7.70 13.44
CA PRO A 32 -7.73 6.83 12.50
C PRO A 32 -6.89 7.63 11.49
N PHE A 33 -5.58 7.42 11.51
CA PHE A 33 -4.67 8.00 10.54
C PHE A 33 -4.63 7.12 9.28
N THR A 34 -5.07 7.68 8.15
CA THR A 34 -5.14 6.94 6.88
C THR A 34 -3.86 7.18 6.07
N VAL A 35 -3.17 6.08 5.73
CA VAL A 35 -2.05 6.08 4.80
C VAL A 35 -2.57 5.67 3.43
N TYR A 36 -2.57 6.61 2.47
CA TYR A 36 -3.06 6.36 1.10
C TYR A 36 -2.02 5.66 0.23
N ASP A 37 -0.75 5.95 0.47
CA ASP A 37 0.38 5.38 -0.24
C ASP A 37 1.46 5.03 0.80
N LYS A 38 1.87 3.77 0.82
CA LYS A 38 2.74 3.22 1.86
C LYS A 38 4.21 3.28 1.49
N ASP A 39 4.53 3.25 0.21
CA ASP A 39 5.90 3.12 -0.29
C ASP A 39 6.27 4.21 -1.30
N GLY A 40 5.31 4.92 -1.89
CA GLY A 40 5.56 5.93 -2.92
C GLY A 40 5.98 5.33 -4.26
N GLU A 41 5.86 4.02 -4.42
CA GLU A 41 6.28 3.31 -5.62
C GLU A 41 5.23 3.42 -6.73
N GLN A 42 5.69 3.35 -7.97
CA GLN A 42 4.78 3.38 -9.12
C GLN A 42 3.94 2.08 -9.16
N LEU A 43 2.66 2.23 -9.57
CA LEU A 43 1.81 1.08 -9.86
C LEU A 43 2.47 0.17 -10.89
N LYS A 44 2.50 -1.13 -10.58
CA LYS A 44 3.14 -2.15 -11.39
C LYS A 44 2.12 -2.82 -12.29
N GLU A 45 2.48 -3.04 -13.54
CA GLU A 45 1.61 -3.66 -14.55
C GLU A 45 2.28 -4.93 -15.08
N VAL A 46 1.47 -5.96 -15.36
CA VAL A 46 1.91 -7.20 -16.00
C VAL A 46 0.87 -7.66 -17.01
N PHE A 47 1.33 -8.26 -18.10
CA PHE A 47 0.45 -8.95 -19.04
C PHE A 47 0.16 -10.36 -18.55
N ILE A 48 -1.06 -10.84 -18.79
CA ILE A 48 -1.53 -12.16 -18.36
C ILE A 48 -2.05 -12.96 -19.55
N ASN A 49 -1.85 -14.28 -19.50
CA ASN A 49 -2.30 -15.21 -20.54
C ASN A 49 -3.70 -15.77 -20.26
N HIS A 50 -3.98 -16.10 -19.00
CA HIS A 50 -5.19 -16.82 -18.62
C HIS A 50 -5.51 -16.66 -17.12
N VAL A 51 -6.80 -16.68 -16.78
CA VAL A 51 -7.32 -16.76 -15.41
C VAL A 51 -8.13 -18.06 -15.29
N SER A 52 -7.74 -18.95 -14.38
CA SER A 52 -8.46 -20.20 -14.16
C SER A 52 -9.76 -20.00 -13.38
N PRO A 53 -10.72 -20.93 -13.47
CA PRO A 53 -11.96 -20.88 -12.67
C PRO A 53 -11.71 -20.84 -11.15
N GLU A 54 -10.57 -21.36 -10.69
CA GLU A 54 -10.14 -21.34 -9.29
C GLU A 54 -9.47 -20.01 -8.89
N GLY A 55 -9.36 -19.05 -9.81
CA GLY A 55 -8.75 -17.74 -9.57
C GLY A 55 -7.23 -17.71 -9.74
N ILE A 56 -6.62 -18.72 -10.37
CA ILE A 56 -5.18 -18.73 -10.65
C ILE A 56 -4.89 -17.91 -11.90
N VAL A 57 -4.06 -16.89 -11.77
CA VAL A 57 -3.65 -16.01 -12.87
C VAL A 57 -2.28 -16.42 -13.41
N THR A 58 -2.20 -16.71 -14.70
CA THR A 58 -0.94 -17.03 -15.38
C THR A 58 -0.39 -15.80 -16.09
N VAL A 59 0.79 -15.33 -15.68
CA VAL A 59 1.51 -14.19 -16.27
C VAL A 59 2.06 -14.56 -17.65
N ALA A 60 2.12 -13.58 -18.56
CA ALA A 60 2.73 -13.75 -19.87
C ALA A 60 4.26 -13.58 -19.80
N GLY A 61 5.00 -14.48 -20.48
CA GLY A 61 6.45 -14.49 -20.52
C GLY A 61 7.11 -15.30 -19.39
N ASP A 62 8.44 -15.21 -19.29
CA ASP A 62 9.24 -15.96 -18.32
C ASP A 62 9.56 -15.16 -17.03
N GLU A 63 9.17 -13.88 -16.97
CA GLU A 63 9.42 -13.03 -15.82
C GLU A 63 8.37 -13.25 -14.71
N ARG A 64 8.81 -13.10 -13.45
CA ARG A 64 7.92 -13.19 -12.29
C ARG A 64 7.16 -11.88 -12.12
N HIS A 65 5.90 -11.97 -11.70
CA HIS A 65 5.17 -10.78 -11.29
C HIS A 65 5.83 -10.10 -10.08
N PRO A 66 5.73 -8.77 -9.95
CA PRO A 66 6.37 -8.02 -8.89
C PRO A 66 5.47 -7.77 -7.66
N PHE A 67 4.29 -8.38 -7.63
CA PHE A 67 3.30 -8.29 -6.54
C PHE A 67 3.66 -9.18 -5.35
N GLN A 68 3.17 -8.79 -4.18
CA GLN A 68 3.33 -9.47 -2.89
C GLN A 68 1.98 -9.90 -2.32
N ASP A 69 2.02 -10.72 -1.28
CA ASP A 69 0.82 -11.15 -0.57
C ASP A 69 0.11 -9.95 0.05
N GLY A 70 -1.20 -9.82 -0.25
CA GLY A 70 -2.02 -8.70 0.22
C GLY A 70 -2.13 -7.53 -0.76
N ASP A 71 -1.40 -7.56 -1.88
CA ASP A 71 -1.58 -6.59 -2.95
C ASP A 71 -2.96 -6.75 -3.61
N ILE A 72 -3.56 -5.62 -3.96
CA ILE A 72 -4.82 -5.56 -4.70
C ILE A 72 -4.49 -5.17 -6.13
N VAL A 73 -4.97 -5.96 -7.08
CA VAL A 73 -4.76 -5.74 -8.52
C VAL A 73 -6.08 -5.48 -9.22
N LEU A 74 -6.00 -4.74 -10.32
CA LEU A 74 -7.14 -4.39 -11.17
C LEU A 74 -6.93 -5.05 -12.54
N PHE A 75 -7.98 -5.63 -13.10
CA PHE A 75 -7.91 -6.25 -14.42
C PHE A 75 -8.55 -5.37 -15.49
N ARG A 76 -7.99 -5.46 -16.70
CA ARG A 76 -8.48 -4.77 -17.90
C ARG A 76 -8.34 -5.71 -19.09
N GLU A 77 -9.22 -5.54 -20.07
CA GLU A 77 -9.14 -6.20 -21.38
C GLU A 77 -9.24 -7.75 -21.35
N LEU A 78 -9.80 -8.34 -20.29
CA LEU A 78 -10.15 -9.76 -20.25
C LEU A 78 -11.33 -10.07 -21.16
N VAL A 79 -11.16 -11.04 -22.06
CA VAL A 79 -12.23 -11.56 -22.93
C VAL A 79 -12.84 -12.81 -22.31
N GLY A 80 -14.17 -12.88 -22.23
CA GLY A 80 -14.91 -13.99 -21.58
C GLY A 80 -14.99 -13.90 -20.05
N LEU A 81 -14.29 -12.94 -19.45
CA LEU A 81 -14.35 -12.60 -18.02
C LEU A 81 -14.57 -11.09 -17.85
N GLU A 82 -15.45 -10.51 -18.68
CA GLU A 82 -15.65 -9.06 -18.74
C GLU A 82 -16.10 -8.47 -17.40
N HIS A 83 -16.75 -9.25 -16.54
CA HIS A 83 -17.16 -8.82 -15.20
C HIS A 83 -15.98 -8.57 -14.24
N LEU A 84 -14.78 -9.07 -14.57
CA LEU A 84 -13.55 -8.77 -13.84
C LEU A 84 -12.83 -7.53 -14.39
N ASN A 85 -13.18 -7.10 -15.61
CA ASN A 85 -12.70 -5.82 -16.13
C ASN A 85 -13.47 -4.72 -15.40
N GLN A 86 -12.77 -3.89 -14.63
CA GLN A 86 -13.30 -2.74 -13.87
C GLN A 86 -13.79 -3.04 -12.44
N CYS A 87 -12.85 -3.34 -11.57
CA CYS A 87 -12.55 -2.47 -10.44
C CYS A 87 -11.08 -2.15 -10.52
#